data_AF-A0A098E850-F1
#
_entry.id   AF-A0A098E850-F1
#
_cell.length_a   1.000
_cell.length_b   1.000
_cell.length_c   1.000
_cell.angle_alpha   90.00
_cell.angle_beta   90.00
_cell.angle_gamma   90.00
#
_symmetry.space_group_name_H-M   'P 1'
#
loop_
_entity.id
_entity.type
_entity.pdbx_description
1 polymer ?
#
loop_
_entity_poly.entity_id
_entity_poly.type
_entity_poly.pdbx_seq_one_letter_code
_entity_poly.pdbx_strand_id
1 'polypeptide(L)'
;MQENKQKRKEVEEKDIIISLDPEGDKNITEKMNQIFDGVYKEGRNIATKNKFKGNTVYGEKIISEKGNEYRLWDPERSKLAAAIQNGLRNWTIKKDDNILYLGASSGTTPSHVSDISNIVFAVEISKRMMRNLIQISEIRTNIIPVLADALKPETYMDRILSVDFIYQDVAQPNQAEILNKNAEIFKPKFAMLAIKARSIDVLKNPSQIFKREIAKLKNFEVLEIIKLYPYDKDHVLVNLRYNG
;
A
#
# COMPACT_ATOMS: atom_id res chain seq x y z
N MET A 1 9.74 7.34 -63.03
CA MET A 1 8.38 6.97 -63.53
C MET A 1 8.10 5.55 -63.03
N GLN A 2 7.71 5.32 -61.77
CA GLN A 2 6.82 6.12 -60.91
C GLN A 2 5.46 6.40 -61.58
N GLU A 3 4.43 6.48 -60.74
CA GLU A 3 2.99 6.50 -61.08
C GLU A 3 2.40 5.09 -61.30
N ASN A 4 1.10 4.96 -61.03
CA ASN A 4 0.30 3.72 -61.05
C ASN A 4 0.62 2.66 -59.98
N LYS A 5 1.21 3.06 -58.84
CA LYS A 5 1.02 2.38 -57.52
C LYS A 5 -0.29 2.82 -56.84
N GLN A 6 -1.29 3.20 -57.62
CA GLN A 6 -2.46 3.97 -57.21
C GLN A 6 -3.71 3.35 -57.84
N LYS A 7 -4.80 3.26 -57.07
CA LYS A 7 -6.07 2.55 -57.37
C LYS A 7 -6.01 1.02 -57.35
N ARG A 8 -6.19 0.44 -56.15
CA ARG A 8 -7.28 -0.52 -55.85
C ARG A 8 -7.30 -0.87 -54.35
N LYS A 9 -8.49 -0.81 -53.74
CA LYS A 9 -8.79 -1.02 -52.30
C LYS A 9 -8.23 0.10 -51.41
N GLU A 10 -8.98 1.12 -50.99
CA GLU A 10 -10.45 1.29 -51.00
C GLU A 10 -11.18 0.27 -50.11
N VAL A 11 -10.85 0.35 -48.81
CA VAL A 11 -11.56 -0.07 -47.58
C VAL A 11 -10.92 0.79 -46.46
N GLU A 12 -11.60 1.57 -45.61
CA GLU A 12 -13.05 1.82 -45.46
C GLU A 12 -13.32 3.30 -45.05
N GLU A 13 -14.60 3.69 -45.14
CA GLU A 13 -15.27 4.89 -44.60
C GLU A 13 -14.94 5.28 -43.14
N LYS A 14 -14.60 6.55 -42.86
CA LYS A 14 -15.59 7.62 -42.52
C LYS A 14 -14.93 8.91 -42.04
N ASP A 15 -15.57 10.03 -42.38
CA ASP A 15 -15.12 11.40 -42.18
C ASP A 15 -14.76 11.76 -40.74
N ILE A 16 -13.50 12.16 -40.53
CA ILE A 16 -13.10 12.93 -39.34
C ILE A 16 -13.47 14.40 -39.63
N ILE A 17 -14.63 14.83 -39.15
CA ILE A 17 -14.96 16.26 -39.10
C ILE A 17 -14.09 16.90 -38.02
N ILE A 18 -13.03 17.60 -38.43
CA ILE A 18 -12.16 18.36 -37.53
C ILE A 18 -12.84 19.70 -37.22
N SER A 19 -13.56 19.78 -36.10
CA SER A 19 -13.87 21.07 -35.47
C SER A 19 -12.63 21.56 -34.74
N LEU A 20 -11.90 22.49 -35.35
CA LEU A 20 -10.78 23.19 -34.72
C LEU A 20 -11.31 24.27 -33.77
N ASP A 21 -11.30 24.01 -32.46
CA ASP A 21 -11.33 25.08 -31.45
C ASP A 21 -9.91 25.63 -31.27
N PRO A 22 -9.64 26.91 -31.59
CA PRO A 22 -8.29 27.45 -31.64
C PRO A 22 -7.85 28.04 -30.29
N GLU A 23 -7.91 27.27 -29.20
CA GLU A 23 -7.24 27.62 -27.92
C GLU A 23 -7.07 26.37 -27.02
N GLY A 24 -6.13 25.49 -27.42
CA GLY A 24 -5.89 24.20 -26.78
C GLY A 24 -5.13 24.28 -25.46
N ASP A 25 -5.82 24.54 -24.35
CA ASP A 25 -5.29 24.32 -23.01
C ASP A 25 -4.99 22.83 -22.78
N LYS A 26 -3.80 22.50 -22.24
CA LYS A 26 -3.25 21.13 -22.22
C LYS A 26 -3.80 20.28 -21.07
N ASN A 27 -5.12 20.17 -20.97
CA ASN A 27 -5.78 19.21 -20.08
C ASN A 27 -6.09 17.90 -20.79
N ILE A 28 -5.04 17.13 -21.09
CA ILE A 28 -5.18 15.68 -21.24
C ILE A 28 -5.44 15.15 -19.83
N THR A 29 -6.71 15.02 -19.46
CA THR A 29 -7.10 14.38 -18.19
C THR A 29 -6.72 12.91 -18.28
N GLU A 30 -5.54 12.57 -17.74
CA GLU A 30 -5.13 11.17 -17.63
C GLU A 30 -6.17 10.40 -16.80
N LYS A 31 -6.60 9.26 -17.32
CA LYS A 31 -7.66 8.46 -16.69
C LYS A 31 -7.08 7.64 -15.54
N MET A 32 -7.85 7.43 -14.46
CA MET A 32 -7.42 6.52 -13.40
C MET A 32 -7.33 5.08 -13.92
N ASN A 33 -6.11 4.57 -14.05
CA ASN A 33 -5.81 3.23 -14.50
C ASN A 33 -5.51 2.34 -13.29
N GLN A 34 -6.20 1.20 -13.18
CA GLN A 34 -5.93 0.25 -12.10
C GLN A 34 -4.60 -0.47 -12.37
N ILE A 35 -3.67 -0.41 -11.40
CA ILE A 35 -2.35 -1.06 -11.48
C ILE A 35 -2.26 -2.32 -10.62
N PHE A 36 -3.03 -2.38 -9.53
CA PHE A 36 -3.22 -3.56 -8.68
C PHE A 36 -4.65 -3.62 -8.15
N ASP A 37 -5.03 -4.71 -7.48
CA ASP A 37 -6.33 -4.79 -6.80
C ASP A 37 -6.49 -3.67 -5.77
N GLY A 38 -7.44 -2.77 -6.04
CA GLY A 38 -7.72 -1.58 -5.22
C GLY A 38 -6.76 -0.38 -5.38
N VAL A 39 -5.68 -0.51 -6.17
CA VAL A 39 -4.67 0.55 -6.38
C VAL A 39 -4.72 1.08 -7.82
N TYR A 40 -4.80 2.39 -7.95
CA TYR A 40 -4.96 3.12 -9.20
C TYR A 40 -3.80 4.09 -9.43
N LYS A 41 -3.61 4.53 -10.67
CA LYS A 41 -2.55 5.44 -11.08
C LYS A 41 -3.05 6.44 -12.14
N GLU A 42 -2.64 7.70 -11.96
CA GLU A 42 -2.83 8.82 -12.87
C GLU A 42 -1.46 9.52 -13.00
N GLY A 43 -0.86 9.51 -14.18
CA GLY A 43 0.50 9.99 -14.43
C GLY A 43 1.53 9.40 -13.47
N ARG A 44 2.05 10.26 -12.57
CA ARG A 44 3.01 9.88 -11.53
C ARG A 44 2.37 9.58 -10.18
N ASN A 45 1.09 9.89 -10.00
CA ASN A 45 0.38 9.75 -8.74
C ASN A 45 -0.27 8.37 -8.64
N ILE A 46 -0.15 7.73 -7.48
CA ILE A 46 -0.92 6.54 -7.13
C ILE A 46 -2.05 6.89 -6.18
N ALA A 47 -3.12 6.11 -6.19
CA ALA A 47 -4.34 6.37 -5.44
C ALA A 47 -5.05 5.09 -5.01
N THR A 48 -5.89 5.19 -3.98
CA THR A 48 -6.89 4.17 -3.64
C THR A 48 -8.29 4.70 -3.94
N LYS A 49 -9.21 3.81 -4.32
CA LYS A 49 -10.62 4.17 -4.48
C LYS A 49 -11.24 4.37 -3.11
N ASN A 50 -11.75 5.56 -2.80
CA ASN A 50 -12.29 5.86 -1.47
C ASN A 50 -13.53 5.02 -1.17
N LYS A 51 -13.41 4.13 -0.18
CA LYS A 51 -14.51 3.29 0.33
C LYS A 51 -15.48 4.11 1.17
N PHE A 52 -15.04 5.24 1.72
CA PHE A 52 -15.80 6.16 2.58
C PHE A 52 -15.78 7.59 1.99
N LYS A 53 -16.50 7.77 0.88
CA LYS A 53 -16.53 9.01 0.07
C LYS A 53 -16.77 10.28 0.89
N GLY A 54 -16.28 11.42 0.40
CA GLY A 54 -16.40 12.74 1.04
C GLY A 54 -15.46 12.95 2.23
N ASN A 55 -14.59 11.99 2.56
CA ASN A 55 -13.72 12.04 3.73
C ASN A 55 -12.24 11.86 3.34
N THR A 56 -11.39 12.81 3.77
CA THR A 56 -9.93 12.68 3.77
C THR A 56 -9.43 12.30 5.18
N VAL A 57 -8.16 11.89 5.29
CA VAL A 57 -7.57 11.42 6.57
C VAL A 57 -6.41 12.30 7.02
N TYR A 58 -5.61 12.82 6.09
CA TYR A 58 -4.42 13.64 6.38
C TYR A 58 -4.28 14.86 5.45
N GLY A 59 -5.37 15.25 4.78
CA GLY A 59 -5.41 16.34 3.82
C GLY A 59 -4.96 15.95 2.41
N GLU A 60 -4.98 14.66 2.09
CA GLU A 60 -4.68 14.14 0.76
C GLU A 60 -5.65 14.65 -0.31
N LYS A 61 -5.14 14.87 -1.53
CA LYS A 61 -5.96 15.30 -2.67
C LYS A 61 -6.93 14.17 -3.06
N ILE A 62 -8.19 14.55 -3.24
CA ILE A 62 -9.23 13.72 -3.83
C ILE A 62 -9.32 14.00 -5.35
N ILE A 63 -9.57 12.95 -6.12
CA ILE A 63 -9.87 13.01 -7.56
C ILE A 63 -11.21 12.30 -7.80
N SER A 64 -12.14 12.98 -8.44
CA SER A 64 -13.48 12.46 -8.74
C SER A 64 -13.58 12.09 -10.21
N GLU A 65 -13.72 10.79 -10.52
CA GLU A 65 -13.87 10.30 -11.91
C GLU A 65 -15.06 9.34 -12.01
N LYS A 66 -16.02 9.65 -12.90
CA LYS A 66 -17.17 8.79 -13.23
C LYS A 66 -17.96 8.31 -12.00
N GLY A 67 -18.24 9.23 -11.07
CA GLY A 67 -18.96 8.94 -9.82
C GLY A 67 -18.16 8.16 -8.77
N ASN A 68 -16.89 7.83 -9.06
CA ASN A 68 -15.94 7.30 -8.09
C ASN A 68 -15.10 8.44 -7.51
N GLU A 69 -14.61 8.23 -6.30
CA GLU A 69 -13.73 9.13 -5.60
C GLU A 69 -12.43 8.38 -5.33
N TYR A 70 -11.28 8.99 -5.62
CA TYR A 70 -9.96 8.41 -5.44
C TYR A 70 -9.13 9.31 -4.52
N ARG A 71 -8.44 8.72 -3.55
CA ARG A 71 -7.55 9.42 -2.61
C ARG A 71 -6.12 9.22 -3.05
N LEU A 72 -5.39 10.30 -3.34
CA LEU A 72 -3.97 10.21 -3.67
C LEU A 72 -3.18 9.66 -2.47
N TRP A 73 -2.33 8.67 -2.75
CA TRP A 73 -1.55 7.97 -1.73
C TRP A 73 -0.10 8.45 -1.79
N ASP A 74 0.31 9.17 -0.75
CA ASP A 74 1.57 9.92 -0.72
C ASP A 74 2.76 8.98 -0.37
N PRO A 75 3.74 8.79 -1.29
CA PRO A 75 4.91 7.93 -1.05
C PRO A 75 5.88 8.52 -0.01
N GLU A 76 5.89 9.83 0.26
CA GLU A 76 6.71 10.42 1.33
C GLU A 76 6.11 10.13 2.73
N ARG A 77 4.82 9.81 2.80
CA ARG A 77 4.09 9.50 4.05
C ARG A 77 3.82 8.01 4.25
N SER A 78 4.04 7.17 3.24
CA SER A 78 3.69 5.75 3.28
C SER A 78 4.72 4.88 2.57
N LYS A 79 5.33 3.96 3.33
CA LYS A 79 6.33 3.00 2.80
C LYS A 79 5.75 2.04 1.76
N LEU A 80 4.47 1.72 1.87
CA LEU A 80 3.78 0.88 0.88
C LEU A 80 3.56 1.65 -0.43
N ALA A 81 3.16 2.92 -0.36
CA ALA A 81 3.12 3.81 -1.53
C ALA A 81 4.50 4.00 -2.16
N ALA A 82 5.55 4.23 -1.36
CA ALA A 82 6.93 4.29 -1.84
C ALA A 82 7.36 3.00 -2.54
N ALA A 83 6.99 1.83 -2.02
CA ALA A 83 7.31 0.54 -2.65
C ALA A 83 6.57 0.35 -3.99
N ILE A 84 5.28 0.68 -4.06
CA ILE A 84 4.49 0.70 -5.31
C ILE A 84 5.16 1.62 -6.34
N GLN A 85 5.51 2.84 -5.93
CA GLN A 85 6.11 3.84 -6.80
C GLN A 85 7.54 3.45 -7.27
N ASN A 86 8.28 2.72 -6.44
CA ASN A 86 9.58 2.14 -6.76
C ASN A 86 9.51 0.79 -7.52
N GLY A 87 8.31 0.37 -7.94
CA GLY A 87 8.13 -0.76 -8.85
C GLY A 87 8.02 -2.13 -8.19
N LEU A 88 7.47 -2.21 -6.97
CA LEU A 88 6.87 -3.44 -6.41
C LEU A 88 6.04 -4.15 -7.49
N ARG A 89 6.22 -5.46 -7.65
CA ARG A 89 5.53 -6.24 -8.70
C ARG A 89 4.56 -7.28 -8.15
N ASN A 90 4.94 -7.93 -7.06
CA ASN A 90 4.17 -9.03 -6.46
C ASN A 90 3.12 -8.47 -5.50
N TRP A 91 2.07 -7.86 -6.02
CA TRP A 91 0.98 -7.38 -5.17
C TRP A 91 0.19 -8.55 -4.57
N THR A 92 0.03 -8.54 -3.24
CA THR A 92 -0.47 -9.68 -2.45
C THR A 92 -1.66 -9.35 -1.54
N ILE A 93 -2.07 -8.08 -1.44
CA ILE A 93 -3.24 -7.64 -0.65
C ILE A 93 -4.50 -7.69 -1.55
N LYS A 94 -5.56 -8.34 -1.09
CA LYS A 94 -6.81 -8.51 -1.83
C LYS A 94 -7.99 -7.85 -1.15
N LYS A 95 -9.09 -7.73 -1.89
CA LYS A 95 -10.31 -7.08 -1.46
C LYS A 95 -10.96 -7.73 -0.22
N ASP A 96 -10.92 -9.05 -0.16
CA ASP A 96 -11.60 -9.82 0.87
C ASP A 96 -10.67 -10.21 2.04
N ASP A 97 -9.39 -9.79 1.99
CA ASP A 97 -8.40 -10.09 3.03
C ASP A 97 -8.69 -9.34 4.33
N ASN A 98 -8.52 -10.03 5.45
CA ASN A 98 -8.44 -9.44 6.78
C ASN A 98 -6.98 -9.12 7.11
N ILE A 99 -6.67 -7.84 7.32
CA ILE A 99 -5.31 -7.34 7.48
C ILE A 99 -5.01 -7.13 8.96
N LEU A 100 -3.92 -7.72 9.46
CA LEU A 100 -3.31 -7.33 10.72
C LEU A 100 -2.22 -6.30 10.45
N TYR A 101 -2.47 -5.05 10.82
CA TYR A 101 -1.55 -3.94 10.64
C TYR A 101 -0.81 -3.66 11.95
N LEU A 102 0.50 -3.93 11.98
CA LEU A 102 1.37 -3.76 13.14
C LEU A 102 2.13 -2.43 13.06
N GLY A 103 1.84 -1.50 13.99
CA GLY A 103 2.41 -0.15 14.01
C GLY A 103 1.56 0.85 13.23
N ALA A 104 0.25 0.86 13.46
CA ALA A 104 -0.72 1.66 12.71
C ALA A 104 -0.54 3.19 12.85
N SER A 105 0.13 3.66 13.91
CA SER A 105 0.35 5.08 14.19
C SER A 105 -0.96 5.88 14.08
N SER A 106 -0.95 7.06 13.46
CA SER A 106 -2.12 7.91 13.26
C SER A 106 -3.03 7.50 12.09
N GLY A 107 -2.97 6.26 11.58
CA GLY A 107 -3.94 5.74 10.60
C GLY A 107 -3.74 6.16 9.13
N THR A 108 -2.73 6.96 8.79
CA THR A 108 -2.40 7.39 7.41
C THR A 108 -2.38 6.23 6.40
N THR A 109 -1.41 5.32 6.51
CA THR A 109 -1.31 4.15 5.63
C THR A 109 -2.45 3.14 5.86
N PRO A 110 -2.84 2.79 7.10
CA PRO A 110 -4.01 1.95 7.36
C PRO A 110 -5.29 2.39 6.63
N SER A 111 -5.52 3.69 6.45
CA SER A 111 -6.71 4.18 5.74
C SER A 111 -6.73 3.84 4.24
N HIS A 112 -5.58 3.80 3.57
CA HIS A 112 -5.49 3.35 2.18
C HIS A 112 -5.60 1.82 2.08
N VAL A 113 -5.01 1.10 3.05
CA VAL A 113 -5.21 -0.35 3.16
C VAL A 113 -6.69 -0.69 3.40
N SER A 114 -7.43 0.13 4.15
CA SER A 114 -8.87 -0.05 4.42
C SER A 114 -9.77 0.25 3.22
N ASP A 115 -9.33 1.09 2.28
CA ASP A 115 -9.99 1.29 0.98
C ASP A 115 -9.92 0.02 0.11
N ILE A 116 -8.80 -0.71 0.22
CA ILE A 116 -8.50 -1.89 -0.61
C ILE A 116 -9.17 -3.15 -0.03
N SER A 117 -9.00 -3.40 1.27
CA SER A 117 -9.24 -4.69 1.95
C SER A 117 -10.61 -4.81 2.65
N ASN A 118 -10.86 -5.97 3.27
CA ASN A 118 -12.10 -6.23 4.01
C ASN A 118 -12.08 -5.48 5.35
N ILE A 119 -11.24 -5.93 6.28
CA ILE A 119 -11.06 -5.39 7.65
C ILE A 119 -9.58 -5.15 7.92
N VAL A 120 -9.25 -4.09 8.64
CA VAL A 120 -7.90 -3.78 9.12
C VAL A 120 -7.85 -3.74 10.64
N PHE A 121 -7.29 -4.77 11.27
CA PHE A 121 -6.96 -4.79 12.69
C PHE A 121 -5.70 -3.96 12.92
N ALA A 122 -5.86 -2.73 13.41
CA ALA A 122 -4.82 -1.72 13.47
C ALA A 122 -4.17 -1.66 14.85
N VAL A 123 -3.09 -2.42 15.04
CA VAL A 123 -2.33 -2.50 16.31
C VAL A 123 -1.38 -1.31 16.44
N GLU A 124 -1.52 -0.58 17.55
CA GLU A 124 -0.66 0.54 17.90
C GLU A 124 -0.48 0.62 19.43
N ILE A 125 0.75 0.86 19.89
CA ILE A 125 1.11 0.88 21.32
C ILE A 125 0.94 2.28 21.94
N SER A 126 1.07 3.33 21.12
CA SER A 126 1.01 4.72 21.55
C SER A 126 -0.44 5.19 21.78
N LYS A 127 -0.81 5.36 23.06
CA LYS A 127 -2.07 6.01 23.47
C LYS A 127 -2.30 7.37 22.82
N ARG A 128 -1.25 8.10 22.42
CA ARG A 128 -1.36 9.38 21.71
C ARG A 128 -1.82 9.17 20.27
N MET A 129 -1.19 8.25 19.53
CA MET A 129 -1.54 7.97 18.13
C MET A 129 -2.90 7.27 18.02
N MET A 130 -3.20 6.41 18.99
CA MET A 130 -4.48 5.71 19.12
C MET A 130 -5.70 6.66 19.09
N ARG A 131 -5.60 7.87 19.68
CA ARG A 131 -6.70 8.85 19.63
C ARG A 131 -7.08 9.26 18.20
N ASN A 132 -6.07 9.51 17.36
CA ASN A 132 -6.28 9.84 15.96
C ASN A 132 -6.81 8.61 15.18
N LEU A 133 -6.28 7.42 15.49
CA LEU A 133 -6.71 6.17 14.86
C LEU A 133 -8.19 5.84 15.17
N ILE A 134 -8.65 6.12 16.40
CA ILE A 134 -10.06 5.98 16.80
C ILE A 134 -10.96 6.90 15.97
N GLN A 135 -10.61 8.19 15.87
CA GLN A 135 -11.37 9.16 15.05
C GLN A 135 -11.48 8.72 13.58
N ILE A 136 -10.42 8.11 13.03
CA ILE A 136 -10.45 7.56 11.68
C ILE A 136 -11.37 6.33 11.60
N SER A 137 -11.38 5.46 12.62
CA SER A 137 -12.25 4.26 12.65
C SER A 137 -13.73 4.56 12.85
N GLU A 138 -14.09 5.70 13.46
CA GLU A 138 -15.49 6.17 13.58
C GLU A 138 -16.12 6.40 12.19
N ILE A 139 -15.33 6.88 11.22
CA ILE A 139 -15.73 7.03 9.81
C ILE A 139 -15.47 5.73 9.05
N ARG A 140 -14.25 5.20 9.15
CA ARG A 140 -13.79 3.99 8.46
C ARG A 140 -14.08 2.78 9.31
N THR A 141 -15.35 2.38 9.36
CA THR A 141 -15.87 1.30 10.20
C THR A 141 -15.24 -0.08 9.96
N ASN A 142 -14.45 -0.24 8.90
CA ASN A 142 -13.65 -1.45 8.65
C ASN A 142 -12.22 -1.40 9.22
N ILE A 143 -11.85 -0.35 9.94
CA ILE A 143 -10.62 -0.28 10.73
C ILE A 143 -10.98 -0.57 12.19
N ILE A 144 -10.40 -1.61 12.77
CA ILE A 144 -10.58 -1.98 14.17
C ILE A 144 -9.31 -1.57 14.94
N PRO A 145 -9.34 -0.49 15.73
CA PRO A 145 -8.18 -0.04 16.49
C PRO A 145 -7.87 -0.97 17.66
N VAL A 146 -6.60 -1.38 17.80
CA VAL A 146 -6.13 -2.28 18.86
C VAL A 146 -4.98 -1.63 19.63
N LEU A 147 -5.25 -1.17 20.85
CA LEU A 147 -4.24 -0.61 21.75
C LEU A 147 -3.46 -1.75 22.43
N ALA A 148 -2.34 -2.16 21.83
CA ALA A 148 -1.49 -3.24 22.34
C ALA A 148 -0.03 -3.13 21.87
N ASP A 149 0.85 -3.91 22.49
CA ASP A 149 2.23 -4.11 22.07
C ASP A 149 2.29 -5.25 21.05
N ALA A 150 2.70 -4.96 19.81
CA ALA A 150 2.80 -5.95 18.74
C ALA A 150 3.76 -7.12 19.06
N LEU A 151 4.69 -6.95 20.01
CA LEU A 151 5.58 -8.01 20.49
C LEU A 151 4.86 -9.08 21.33
N LYS A 152 3.62 -8.80 21.75
CA LYS A 152 2.80 -9.59 22.68
C LYS A 152 1.43 -9.96 22.08
N PRO A 153 1.38 -10.69 20.95
CA PRO A 153 0.12 -11.06 20.29
C PRO A 153 -0.87 -11.82 21.17
N GLU A 154 -0.40 -12.52 22.20
CA GLU A 154 -1.24 -13.15 23.23
C GLU A 154 -2.16 -12.15 23.96
N THR A 155 -1.83 -10.85 23.97
CA THR A 155 -2.64 -9.82 24.64
C THR A 155 -3.81 -9.30 23.80
N TYR A 156 -3.89 -9.67 22.52
CA TYR A 156 -4.94 -9.23 21.60
C TYR A 156 -5.51 -10.31 20.67
N MET A 157 -4.99 -11.53 20.68
CA MET A 157 -5.47 -12.62 19.83
C MET A 157 -6.97 -12.88 19.98
N ASP A 158 -7.53 -12.83 21.19
CA ASP A 158 -8.96 -13.03 21.46
C ASP A 158 -9.89 -11.98 20.81
N ARG A 159 -9.32 -10.89 20.26
CA ARG A 159 -10.05 -9.79 19.61
C ARG A 159 -9.97 -9.84 18.08
N ILE A 160 -9.23 -10.79 17.53
CA ILE A 160 -8.92 -10.88 16.08
C ILE A 160 -9.39 -12.24 15.57
N LEU A 161 -10.41 -12.22 14.70
CA LEU A 161 -11.08 -13.44 14.22
C LEU A 161 -10.21 -14.28 13.27
N SER A 162 -9.70 -13.64 12.21
CA SER A 162 -8.89 -14.27 11.18
C SER A 162 -8.02 -13.21 10.51
N VAL A 163 -6.86 -13.63 10.00
CA VAL A 163 -5.88 -12.76 9.34
C VAL A 163 -5.39 -13.45 8.08
N ASP A 164 -5.62 -12.81 6.93
CA ASP A 164 -5.10 -13.27 5.65
C ASP A 164 -3.72 -12.67 5.35
N PHE A 165 -3.45 -11.49 5.90
CA PHE A 165 -2.26 -10.69 5.61
C PHE A 165 -1.72 -9.95 6.84
N ILE A 166 -0.40 -9.94 7.05
CA ILE A 166 0.25 -9.06 8.04
C ILE A 166 1.02 -7.94 7.35
N TYR A 167 0.71 -6.68 7.64
CA TYR A 167 1.56 -5.54 7.28
C TYR A 167 2.25 -4.97 8.53
N GLN A 168 3.58 -4.88 8.52
CA GLN A 168 4.36 -4.42 9.67
C GLN A 168 5.24 -3.21 9.35
N ASP A 169 4.97 -2.07 10.02
CA ASP A 169 5.77 -0.83 9.96
C ASP A 169 6.07 -0.29 11.38
N VAL A 170 6.33 -1.19 12.34
CA VAL A 170 6.80 -0.85 13.70
C VAL A 170 8.20 -0.23 13.66
N ALA A 171 8.53 0.62 14.64
CA ALA A 171 9.86 1.23 14.81
C ALA A 171 10.59 0.66 16.04
N GLN A 172 10.75 -0.68 16.08
CA GLN A 172 11.43 -1.40 17.15
C GLN A 172 12.65 -2.19 16.60
N PRO A 173 13.70 -2.47 17.39
CA PRO A 173 14.88 -3.21 16.90
C PRO A 173 14.64 -4.69 16.57
N ASN A 174 13.59 -5.30 17.11
CA ASN A 174 13.28 -6.73 17.03
C ASN A 174 12.16 -7.03 16.01
N GLN A 175 12.13 -6.31 14.89
CA GLN A 175 11.06 -6.40 13.87
C GLN A 175 10.79 -7.85 13.41
N ALA A 176 11.82 -8.66 13.15
CA ALA A 176 11.64 -10.05 12.72
C ALA A 176 11.00 -10.94 13.81
N GLU A 177 11.26 -10.67 15.09
CA GLU A 177 10.65 -11.39 16.21
C GLU A 177 9.15 -11.10 16.31
N ILE A 178 8.77 -9.83 16.20
CA ILE A 178 7.38 -9.36 16.19
C ILE A 178 6.59 -10.05 15.08
N LEU A 179 7.14 -10.08 13.85
CA LEU A 179 6.47 -10.72 12.72
C LEU A 179 6.33 -12.23 12.91
N ASN A 180 7.39 -12.91 13.35
CA ASN A 180 7.36 -14.35 13.62
C ASN A 180 6.27 -14.72 14.64
N LYS A 181 6.22 -14.03 15.80
CA LYS A 181 5.24 -14.29 16.86
C LYS A 181 3.79 -14.07 16.40
N ASN A 182 3.54 -13.00 15.64
CA ASN A 182 2.21 -12.75 15.09
C ASN A 182 1.83 -13.81 14.05
N ALA A 183 2.74 -14.18 13.15
CA ALA A 183 2.48 -15.20 12.15
C ALA A 183 2.28 -16.60 12.73
N GLU A 184 2.94 -16.92 13.84
CA GLU A 184 2.78 -18.18 14.57
C GLU A 184 1.37 -18.35 15.15
N ILE A 185 0.75 -17.27 15.65
CA ILE A 185 -0.63 -17.28 16.17
C ILE A 185 -1.67 -17.14 15.06
N PHE A 186 -1.49 -16.18 14.14
CA PHE A 186 -2.54 -15.78 13.20
C PHE A 186 -2.48 -16.47 11.83
N LYS A 187 -1.40 -17.21 11.52
CA LYS A 187 -1.26 -18.04 10.31
C LYS A 187 -1.66 -17.32 9.00
N PRO A 188 -1.12 -16.13 8.70
CA PRO A 188 -1.46 -15.38 7.50
C PRO A 188 -1.01 -16.13 6.24
N LYS A 189 -1.55 -15.77 5.07
CA LYS A 189 -1.08 -16.26 3.76
C LYS A 189 0.16 -15.51 3.29
N PHE A 190 0.16 -14.19 3.51
CA PHE A 190 1.24 -13.28 3.08
C PHE A 190 1.58 -12.27 4.17
N ALA A 191 2.76 -11.66 4.06
CA ALA A 191 3.13 -10.53 4.90
C ALA A 191 4.00 -9.51 4.14
N MET A 192 3.97 -8.27 4.60
CA MET A 192 4.90 -7.22 4.20
C MET A 192 5.58 -6.63 5.42
N LEU A 193 6.92 -6.58 5.39
CA LEU A 193 7.76 -6.07 6.47
C LEU A 193 8.54 -4.85 6.01
N ALA A 194 8.28 -3.69 6.60
CA ALA A 194 9.08 -2.48 6.40
C ALA A 194 10.30 -2.49 7.34
N ILE A 195 11.46 -2.87 6.82
CA ILE A 195 12.70 -2.94 7.61
C ILE A 195 13.32 -1.55 7.73
N LYS A 196 13.48 -1.10 8.97
CA LYS A 196 14.03 0.22 9.33
C LYS A 196 15.45 0.08 9.87
N ALA A 197 16.46 0.17 8.99
CA ALA A 197 17.85 -0.08 9.40
C ALA A 197 18.25 0.74 10.64
N ARG A 198 17.93 2.04 10.64
CA ARG A 198 18.28 2.97 11.73
C ARG A 198 17.47 2.77 13.02
N SER A 199 16.30 2.12 12.98
CA SER A 199 15.58 1.71 14.20
C SER A 199 16.15 0.43 14.84
N ILE A 200 17.03 -0.29 14.13
CA ILE A 200 17.63 -1.54 14.60
C ILE A 200 19.07 -1.33 15.05
N ASP A 201 19.88 -0.64 14.23
CA ASP A 201 21.28 -0.36 14.53
C ASP A 201 21.73 0.87 13.73
N VAL A 202 22.01 1.98 14.41
CA VAL A 202 22.38 3.24 13.74
C VAL A 202 23.80 3.22 13.16
N LEU A 203 24.70 2.38 13.67
CA LEU A 203 26.12 2.36 13.31
C LEU A 203 26.43 1.41 12.15
N LYS A 204 25.68 0.32 12.01
CA LYS A 204 25.94 -0.71 10.99
C LYS A 204 25.45 -0.33 9.60
N ASN A 205 26.01 -0.99 8.58
CA ASN A 205 25.59 -0.80 7.19
C ASN A 205 24.14 -1.32 6.99
N PRO A 206 23.22 -0.53 6.42
CA PRO A 206 21.83 -0.94 6.20
C PRO A 206 21.68 -2.27 5.47
N SER A 207 22.52 -2.55 4.47
CA SER A 207 22.47 -3.81 3.69
C SER A 207 22.80 -5.04 4.52
N GLN A 208 23.65 -4.91 5.55
CA GLN A 208 23.94 -5.99 6.49
C GLN A 208 22.77 -6.19 7.47
N ILE A 209 22.13 -5.10 7.91
CA ILE A 209 20.95 -5.14 8.78
C ILE A 209 19.79 -5.83 8.07
N PHE A 210 19.48 -5.46 6.81
CA PHE A 210 18.42 -6.10 6.02
C PHE A 210 18.63 -7.61 5.90
N LYS A 211 19.83 -8.06 5.52
CA LYS A 211 20.18 -9.49 5.43
C LYS A 211 19.99 -10.21 6.77
N ARG A 212 20.43 -9.59 7.87
CA ARG A 212 20.32 -10.16 9.22
C ARG A 212 18.87 -10.28 9.69
N GLU A 213 18.03 -9.27 9.47
CA GLU A 213 16.62 -9.35 9.87
C GLU A 213 15.84 -10.35 9.02
N ILE A 214 16.07 -10.39 7.70
CA ILE A 214 15.44 -11.37 6.81
C ILE A 214 15.84 -12.80 7.23
N ALA A 215 17.11 -13.04 7.59
CA ALA A 215 17.58 -14.34 8.06
C ALA A 215 17.01 -14.80 9.42
N LYS A 216 16.34 -13.91 10.18
CA LYS A 216 15.62 -14.27 11.41
C LYS A 216 14.17 -14.70 11.15
N LEU A 217 13.62 -14.47 9.96
CA LEU A 217 12.24 -14.82 9.64
C LEU A 217 12.09 -16.35 9.58
N LYS A 218 11.03 -16.86 10.19
CA LYS A 218 10.71 -18.29 10.26
C LYS A 218 9.43 -18.57 9.49
N ASN A 219 9.40 -19.68 8.75
CA ASN A 219 8.27 -20.10 7.92
C ASN A 219 7.84 -19.04 6.88
N PHE A 220 8.78 -18.19 6.44
CA PHE A 220 8.54 -17.19 5.40
C PHE A 220 9.48 -17.39 4.21
N GLU A 221 8.94 -17.20 3.01
CA GLU A 221 9.66 -17.10 1.75
C GLU A 221 9.63 -15.66 1.26
N VAL A 222 10.78 -15.14 0.83
CA VAL A 222 10.89 -13.79 0.29
C VAL A 222 10.47 -13.77 -1.17
N LEU A 223 9.34 -13.12 -1.47
CA LEU A 223 8.84 -12.91 -2.83
C LEU A 223 9.55 -11.73 -3.50
N GLU A 224 9.80 -10.65 -2.75
CA GLU A 224 10.37 -9.41 -3.28
C GLU A 224 11.02 -8.55 -2.18
N ILE A 225 12.07 -7.80 -2.54
CA ILE A 225 12.70 -6.79 -1.66
C ILE A 225 12.80 -5.48 -2.44
N ILE A 226 12.14 -4.44 -1.95
CA ILE A 226 12.04 -3.13 -2.60
C ILE A 226 12.74 -2.10 -1.73
N LYS A 227 13.75 -1.41 -2.27
CA LYS A 227 14.36 -0.24 -1.61
C LYS A 227 13.40 0.95 -1.69
N LEU A 228 13.28 1.72 -0.61
CA LEU A 228 12.32 2.83 -0.55
C LEU A 228 12.90 4.20 -0.93
N TYR A 229 14.21 4.29 -1.18
CA TYR A 229 14.83 5.48 -1.78
C TYR A 229 14.23 5.73 -3.18
N PRO A 230 13.87 6.98 -3.56
CA PRO A 230 14.24 8.25 -2.91
C PRO A 230 13.38 8.66 -1.71
N TYR A 231 12.17 8.11 -1.57
CA TYR A 231 11.17 8.54 -0.59
C TYR A 231 11.58 8.29 0.86
N ASP A 232 12.17 7.12 1.15
CA ASP A 232 12.67 6.81 2.49
C ASP A 232 14.07 6.16 2.43
N LYS A 233 15.04 6.80 3.10
CA LYS A 233 16.47 6.41 3.10
C LYS A 233 16.70 5.30 4.12
N ASP A 234 17.61 4.38 3.79
CA ASP A 234 17.97 3.23 4.65
C ASP A 234 16.79 2.30 5.03
N HIS A 235 15.77 2.26 4.18
CA HIS A 235 14.58 1.43 4.32
C HIS A 235 14.37 0.47 3.14
N VAL A 236 13.83 -0.71 3.45
CA VAL A 236 13.30 -1.65 2.45
C VAL A 236 11.91 -2.14 2.87
N LEU A 237 11.04 -2.41 1.90
CA LEU A 237 9.86 -3.25 2.09
C LEU A 237 10.19 -4.67 1.60
N VAL A 238 9.95 -5.67 2.43
CA VAL A 238 10.10 -7.09 2.09
C VAL A 238 8.71 -7.71 1.99
N ASN A 239 8.39 -8.27 0.83
CA ASN A 239 7.14 -9.00 0.58
C ASN A 239 7.39 -10.50 0.76
N LEU A 240 6.48 -11.17 1.48
CA LEU A 240 6.68 -12.50 2.04
C LEU A 240 5.46 -13.39 1.78
N ARG A 241 5.70 -14.65 1.44
CA ARG A 241 4.72 -15.75 1.54
C ARG A 241 4.97 -16.51 2.85
N TYR A 242 3.91 -16.82 3.59
CA TYR A 242 4.00 -17.70 4.77
C TYR A 242 3.81 -19.16 4.36
N ASN A 243 4.59 -20.05 4.97
CA ASN A 243 4.73 -21.46 4.60
C ASN A 243 4.50 -22.41 5.81
N GLY A 244 3.85 -21.97 6.89
CA GLY A 244 3.69 -22.74 8.13
C GLY A 244 2.32 -22.68 8.77
#